data_AF-A0A7G8FVS0-F1
#
_entry.id   AF-A0A7G8FVS0-F1
#
_cell.length_a   1.000
_cell.length_b   1.000
_cell.length_c   1.000
_cell.angle_alpha   90.00
_cell.angle_beta   90.00
_cell.angle_gamma   90.00
#
_symmetry.space_group_name_H-M   'P 1'
#
loop_
_entity.id
_entity.type
_entity.pdbx_description
1 polymer ?
#
loop_
_entity_poly.entity_id
_entity_poly.type
_entity_poly.pdbx_seq_one_letter_code
_entity_poly.pdbx_strand_id
1 'polypeptide(L)'
;MTKTLPIAEQDGERCAGPVLISGFVVGFGVIELATGALNQTSRFSLQLLVLLVLQLIGPILVSVLAMALLLPRWLDRVVQQGSKAWRQSVPAAALVGLLLMLMFFVSAIVGGVLVTPRADLLREATDLLSGIKLRDLLRTLVRSGVFLGCICAWCQWRALTALRSGRSETLIVSNLLIEGLTLALALKLVWVLAFNALVR
;
A
#
# COMPACT_ATOMS: atom_id res chain seq x y z
N MET A 1 15.34 2.30 19.95
CA MET A 1 14.40 2.93 18.97
C MET A 1 15.10 3.80 17.92
N THR A 2 16.40 4.07 18.03
CA THR A 2 17.13 5.05 17.19
C THR A 2 17.44 4.63 15.74
N LYS A 3 17.23 3.36 15.35
CA LYS A 3 17.54 2.86 14.00
C LYS A 3 16.32 2.68 13.08
N THR A 4 15.09 2.85 13.56
CA THR A 4 13.88 2.57 12.76
C THR A 4 13.57 3.65 11.72
N LEU A 5 13.79 4.93 12.07
CA LEU A 5 13.58 6.06 11.17
C LEU A 5 14.46 6.01 9.90
N PRO A 6 15.79 5.87 10.00
CA PRO A 6 16.65 5.85 8.80
C PRO A 6 16.38 4.63 7.91
N ILE A 7 15.96 3.51 8.51
CA ILE A 7 15.52 2.32 7.76
C ILE A 7 14.23 2.63 6.98
N ALA A 8 13.26 3.27 7.62
CA ALA A 8 12.00 3.63 7.00
C ALA A 8 12.19 4.66 5.87
N GLU A 9 13.06 5.65 6.05
CA GLU A 9 13.39 6.63 5.03
C GLU A 9 13.95 5.97 3.76
N GLN A 10 14.99 5.15 3.91
CA GLN A 10 15.62 4.48 2.78
C GLN A 10 14.71 3.44 2.11
N ASP A 11 13.86 2.75 2.88
CA ASP A 11 12.84 1.84 2.35
C ASP A 11 11.74 2.63 1.61
N GLY A 12 11.39 3.82 2.10
CA GLY A 12 10.44 4.74 1.49
C GLY A 12 10.92 5.30 0.15
N GLU A 13 12.16 5.79 0.06
CA GLU A 13 12.75 6.35 -1.16
C GLU A 13 12.70 5.38 -2.34
N ARG A 14 12.97 4.10 -2.10
CA ARG A 14 12.93 3.06 -3.13
C ARG A 14 11.53 2.75 -3.62
N CYS A 15 10.55 2.79 -2.72
CA CYS A 15 9.17 2.46 -3.06
C CYS A 15 8.40 3.67 -3.62
N ALA A 16 8.84 4.89 -3.30
CA ALA A 16 8.15 6.13 -3.65
C ALA A 16 7.85 6.23 -5.16
N GLY A 17 8.85 6.06 -6.02
CA GLY A 17 8.67 6.17 -7.48
C GLY A 17 7.61 5.20 -8.03
N PRO A 18 7.79 3.88 -7.86
CA PRO A 18 6.82 2.89 -8.31
C PRO A 18 5.42 3.09 -7.72
N VAL A 19 5.32 3.48 -6.44
CA VAL A 19 4.02 3.74 -5.78
C VAL A 19 3.34 4.97 -6.36
N LEU A 20 4.07 6.06 -6.61
CA LEU A 20 3.54 7.26 -7.23
C LEU A 20 3.03 6.98 -8.64
N ILE A 21 3.81 6.29 -9.47
CA ILE A 21 3.40 5.92 -10.84
C ILE A 21 2.15 5.04 -10.79
N SER A 22 2.13 4.04 -9.92
CA SER A 22 0.96 3.16 -9.76
C SER A 22 -0.28 3.93 -9.33
N GLY A 23 -0.13 4.88 -8.38
CA GLY A 23 -1.21 5.75 -7.94
C GLY A 23 -1.77 6.56 -9.09
N PHE A 24 -0.90 7.21 -9.86
CA PHE A 24 -1.29 8.03 -11.01
C PHE A 24 -2.07 7.21 -12.05
N VAL A 25 -1.55 6.05 -12.45
CA VAL A 25 -2.17 5.17 -13.46
C VAL A 25 -3.53 4.66 -12.97
N VAL A 26 -3.65 4.29 -11.70
CA VAL A 26 -4.94 3.89 -11.12
C VAL A 26 -5.92 5.06 -11.12
N GLY A 27 -5.48 6.25 -10.72
CA GLY A 27 -6.28 7.48 -10.76
C GLY A 27 -6.83 7.77 -12.15
N PHE A 28 -5.92 7.81 -13.12
CA PHE A 28 -6.21 8.01 -14.54
C PHE A 28 -7.21 6.98 -15.05
N GLY A 29 -6.90 5.69 -14.92
CA GLY A 29 -7.70 4.62 -15.51
C GLY A 29 -9.09 4.50 -14.91
N VAL A 30 -9.24 4.76 -13.61
CA VAL A 30 -10.57 4.74 -12.96
C VAL A 30 -11.46 5.84 -13.49
N ILE A 31 -10.93 7.06 -13.68
CA ILE A 31 -11.72 8.17 -14.23
C ILE A 31 -12.03 7.92 -15.70
N GLU A 32 -11.05 7.50 -16.50
CA GLU A 32 -11.24 7.16 -17.91
C GLU A 32 -12.33 6.10 -18.10
N LEU A 33 -12.30 5.01 -17.32
CA LEU A 33 -13.33 3.97 -17.34
C LEU A 33 -14.70 4.51 -16.90
N ALA A 34 -14.75 5.34 -15.87
CA ALA A 34 -16.00 5.87 -15.34
C ALA A 34 -16.67 6.89 -16.29
N THR A 35 -15.89 7.80 -16.88
CA THR A 35 -16.41 8.82 -17.79
C THR A 35 -16.60 8.29 -19.21
N GLY A 36 -15.67 7.47 -19.71
CA GLY A 36 -15.69 6.93 -21.07
C GLY A 36 -16.65 5.74 -21.21
N ALA A 37 -16.46 4.68 -20.42
CA ALA A 37 -17.21 3.44 -20.59
C ALA A 37 -18.57 3.46 -19.87
N LEU A 38 -18.67 4.12 -18.71
CA LEU A 38 -19.86 4.12 -17.87
C LEU A 38 -20.71 5.40 -17.99
N ASN A 39 -20.27 6.37 -18.79
CA ASN A 39 -20.91 7.67 -19.02
C ASN A 39 -21.35 8.38 -17.72
N GLN A 40 -20.56 8.22 -16.66
CA GLN A 40 -20.86 8.79 -15.35
C GLN A 40 -20.52 10.27 -15.30
N THR A 41 -21.23 11.00 -14.42
CA THR A 41 -20.86 12.38 -14.13
C THR A 41 -19.48 12.42 -13.47
N SER A 42 -18.66 13.42 -13.82
CA SER A 42 -17.31 13.58 -13.27
C SER A 42 -17.26 13.60 -11.74
N ARG A 43 -18.27 14.18 -11.08
CA ARG A 43 -18.38 14.19 -9.61
C ARG A 43 -18.51 12.78 -9.04
N PHE A 44 -19.34 11.94 -9.67
CA PHE A 44 -19.51 10.55 -9.24
C PHE A 44 -18.25 9.72 -9.50
N SER A 45 -17.60 9.92 -10.65
CA SER A 45 -16.33 9.25 -11.00
C SER A 45 -15.23 9.52 -9.98
N LEU A 46 -15.10 10.79 -9.54
CA LEU A 46 -14.12 11.19 -8.53
C LEU A 46 -14.43 10.64 -7.13
N GLN A 47 -15.71 10.59 -6.74
CA GLN A 47 -16.11 9.93 -5.48
C GLN A 47 -15.84 8.43 -5.52
N LEU A 48 -16.12 7.79 -6.66
CA LEU A 48 -15.84 6.39 -6.89
C LEU A 48 -14.33 6.11 -6.78
N LEU A 49 -13.49 6.96 -7.38
CA LEU A 49 -12.04 6.88 -7.25
C LEU A 49 -11.59 6.90 -5.79
N VAL A 50 -12.06 7.86 -5.00
CA VAL A 50 -11.71 7.97 -3.58
C VAL A 50 -12.12 6.71 -2.80
N LEU A 51 -13.36 6.25 -2.98
CA LEU A 51 -13.86 5.06 -2.30
C LEU A 51 -13.06 3.82 -2.70
N LEU A 52 -12.79 3.67 -4.00
CA LEU A 52 -12.06 2.55 -4.56
C LEU A 52 -10.62 2.50 -4.02
N VAL A 53 -9.92 3.64 -4.02
CA VAL A 53 -8.56 3.73 -3.50
C VAL A 53 -8.53 3.52 -1.98
N LEU A 54 -9.39 4.21 -1.23
CA LEU A 54 -9.35 4.15 0.23
C LEU A 54 -9.85 2.82 0.79
N GLN A 55 -10.88 2.22 0.19
CA GLN A 55 -11.53 1.04 0.77
C GLN A 55 -11.11 -0.27 0.12
N LEU A 56 -10.86 -0.28 -1.19
CA LEU A 56 -10.72 -1.53 -1.95
C LEU A 56 -9.29 -1.84 -2.35
N ILE A 57 -8.63 -0.98 -3.13
CA ILE A 57 -7.40 -1.36 -3.85
C ILE A 57 -6.14 -0.82 -3.18
N GLY A 58 -6.18 0.42 -2.67
CA GLY A 58 -4.99 1.15 -2.21
C GLY A 58 -4.13 0.36 -1.21
N PRO A 59 -4.66 -0.06 -0.05
CA PRO A 59 -3.87 -0.75 0.97
C PRO A 59 -3.19 -2.03 0.47
N ILE A 60 -3.81 -2.77 -0.44
CA ILE A 60 -3.23 -4.01 -0.96
C ILE A 60 -2.18 -3.71 -2.00
N LEU A 61 -2.51 -2.83 -2.96
CA LEU A 61 -1.60 -2.51 -4.04
C LEU A 61 -0.29 -1.94 -3.46
N VAL A 62 -0.40 -0.99 -2.52
CA VAL A 62 0.74 -0.41 -1.82
C VAL A 62 1.53 -1.48 -1.07
N SER A 63 0.85 -2.37 -0.33
CA SER A 63 1.53 -3.39 0.47
C SER A 63 2.24 -4.44 -0.39
N VAL A 64 1.62 -4.89 -1.50
CA VAL A 64 2.20 -5.88 -2.41
C VAL A 64 3.36 -5.28 -3.19
N LEU A 65 3.22 -4.05 -3.67
CA LEU A 65 4.28 -3.36 -4.40
C LEU A 65 5.48 -3.07 -3.49
N ALA A 66 5.23 -2.56 -2.29
CA ALA A 66 6.27 -2.34 -1.29
C ALA A 66 6.95 -3.66 -0.88
N MET A 67 6.19 -4.72 -0.66
CA MET A 67 6.75 -6.06 -0.40
C MET A 67 7.68 -6.49 -1.53
N ALA A 68 7.23 -6.42 -2.78
CA ALA A 68 8.03 -6.87 -3.92
C ALA A 68 9.39 -6.14 -4.01
N LEU A 69 9.41 -4.85 -3.67
CA LEU A 69 10.61 -4.01 -3.71
C LEU A 69 11.51 -4.15 -2.46
N LEU A 70 10.92 -4.40 -1.29
CA LEU A 70 11.62 -4.43 -0.01
C LEU A 70 12.04 -5.83 0.43
N LEU A 71 11.45 -6.87 -0.14
CA LEU A 71 11.71 -8.26 0.22
C LEU A 71 13.20 -8.66 0.21
N PRO A 72 14.01 -8.28 -0.80
CA PRO A 72 15.45 -8.59 -0.79
C PRO A 72 16.16 -8.00 0.44
N ARG A 73 15.83 -6.76 0.81
CA ARG A 73 16.44 -6.09 1.97
C ARG A 73 15.98 -6.69 3.29
N TRP A 74 14.73 -7.14 3.36
CA TRP A 74 14.27 -7.85 4.54
C TRP A 74 15.02 -9.16 4.72
N LEU A 75 15.33 -9.87 3.63
CA LEU A 75 16.16 -11.07 3.65
C LEU A 75 17.60 -10.75 4.10
N ASP A 76 18.25 -9.74 3.51
CA ASP A 76 19.60 -9.31 3.91
C ASP A 76 19.69 -8.99 5.40
N ARG A 77 18.69 -8.30 5.95
CA ARG A 77 18.62 -7.97 7.39
C ARG A 77 18.47 -9.23 8.25
N VAL A 78 17.69 -10.21 7.80
CA VAL A 78 17.55 -11.49 8.49
C VAL A 78 18.85 -12.28 8.46
N VAL A 79 19.59 -12.26 7.35
CA VAL A 79 20.91 -12.90 7.25
C VAL A 79 21.91 -12.25 8.22
N GLN A 80 21.95 -10.91 8.28
CA GLN A 80 22.91 -10.18 9.11
C GLN A 80 22.56 -10.17 10.61
N GLN A 81 21.29 -10.05 10.97
CA GLN A 81 20.85 -9.80 12.36
C GLN A 81 20.05 -10.98 12.96
N GLY A 82 19.74 -12.00 12.17
CA GLY A 82 18.98 -13.17 12.60
C GLY A 82 17.59 -12.80 13.12
N SER A 83 17.19 -13.41 14.24
CA SER A 83 15.87 -13.22 14.85
C SER A 83 15.61 -11.79 15.37
N LYS A 84 16.66 -10.99 15.57
CA LYS A 84 16.54 -9.61 16.06
C LYS A 84 16.11 -8.62 14.97
N ALA A 85 16.22 -9.00 13.69
CA ALA A 85 15.86 -8.16 12.54
C ALA A 85 14.40 -7.67 12.58
N TRP A 86 13.49 -8.51 13.09
CA TRP A 86 12.07 -8.22 13.21
C TRP A 86 11.79 -6.95 14.02
N ARG A 87 12.49 -6.77 15.15
CA ARG A 87 12.22 -5.66 16.08
C ARG A 87 12.44 -4.29 15.45
N GLN A 88 13.26 -4.21 14.40
CA GLN A 88 13.55 -2.97 13.69
C GLN A 88 12.79 -2.87 12.37
N SER A 89 12.68 -3.98 11.64
CA SER A 89 12.12 -3.98 10.28
C SER A 89 10.61 -3.86 10.25
N VAL A 90 9.90 -4.52 11.17
CA VAL A 90 8.43 -4.49 11.22
C VAL A 90 7.87 -3.10 11.52
N PRO A 91 8.34 -2.37 12.56
CA PRO A 91 7.85 -1.02 12.80
C PRO A 91 8.26 -0.05 11.69
N ALA A 92 9.45 -0.21 11.09
CA ALA A 92 9.85 0.58 9.93
C ALA A 92 8.93 0.33 8.73
N ALA A 93 8.64 -0.94 8.40
CA ALA A 93 7.73 -1.31 7.33
C ALA A 93 6.31 -0.76 7.57
N ALA A 94 5.82 -0.76 8.81
CA ALA A 94 4.52 -0.17 9.13
C ALA A 94 4.49 1.36 8.89
N LEU A 95 5.56 2.08 9.28
CA LEU A 95 5.70 3.51 9.01
C LEU A 95 5.78 3.80 7.50
N VAL A 96 6.54 2.99 6.76
CA VAL A 96 6.63 3.10 5.30
C VAL A 96 5.26 2.85 4.66
N GLY A 97 4.49 1.86 5.13
CA GLY A 97 3.15 1.59 4.61
C GLY A 97 2.19 2.79 4.77
N LEU A 98 2.26 3.48 5.92
CA LEU A 98 1.51 4.73 6.13
C LEU A 98 1.87 5.80 5.10
N LEU A 99 3.17 6.08 4.94
CA LEU A 99 3.66 7.12 4.03
C LEU A 99 3.37 6.79 2.57
N LEU A 100 3.62 5.55 2.14
CA LEU A 100 3.38 5.11 0.78
C LEU A 100 1.89 5.16 0.43
N MET A 101 0.99 4.82 1.36
CA MET A 101 -0.44 4.95 1.13
C MET A 101 -0.86 6.41 0.92
N LEU A 102 -0.26 7.34 1.67
CA LEU A 102 -0.52 8.78 1.48
C LEU A 102 -0.03 9.24 0.09
N MET A 103 1.19 8.88 -0.28
CA MET A 103 1.77 9.22 -1.59
C MET A 103 0.94 8.62 -2.74
N PHE A 104 0.54 7.35 -2.60
CA PHE A 104 -0.33 6.67 -3.55
C PHE A 104 -1.66 7.42 -3.73
N PHE A 105 -2.28 7.81 -2.62
CA PHE A 105 -3.56 8.50 -2.63
C PHE A 105 -3.48 9.87 -3.30
N VAL A 106 -2.47 10.67 -2.95
CA VAL A 106 -2.23 11.98 -3.58
C VAL A 106 -2.00 11.82 -5.07
N SER A 107 -1.15 10.87 -5.47
CA SER A 107 -0.88 10.61 -6.88
C SER A 107 -2.12 10.14 -7.65
N ALA A 108 -2.95 9.31 -7.04
CA ALA A 108 -4.21 8.86 -7.63
C ALA A 108 -5.21 10.01 -7.81
N ILE A 109 -5.31 10.93 -6.86
CA ILE A 109 -6.14 12.14 -7.03
C ILE A 109 -5.61 12.98 -8.19
N VAL A 110 -4.30 13.23 -8.25
CA VAL A 110 -3.69 14.01 -9.34
C VAL A 110 -3.96 13.37 -10.69
N GLY A 111 -3.73 12.05 -10.82
CA GLY A 111 -4.02 11.31 -12.05
C GLY A 111 -5.49 11.35 -12.45
N GLY A 112 -6.41 11.25 -11.49
CA GLY A 112 -7.84 11.32 -11.76
C GLY A 112 -8.31 12.71 -12.16
N VAL A 113 -7.91 13.75 -11.43
CA VAL A 113 -8.30 15.15 -11.70
C VAL A 113 -7.81 15.61 -13.06
N LEU A 114 -6.59 15.25 -13.47
CA LEU A 114 -6.02 15.65 -14.78
C LEU A 114 -6.81 15.14 -16.00
N VAL A 115 -7.50 14.00 -15.86
CA VAL A 115 -8.30 13.40 -16.95
C VAL A 115 -9.73 13.93 -16.95
N THR A 116 -10.14 14.58 -15.87
CA THR A 116 -11.53 15.00 -15.71
C THR A 116 -11.82 16.14 -16.69
N PRO A 117 -12.88 16.05 -17.53
CA PRO A 117 -13.08 16.93 -18.69
C PRO A 117 -13.58 18.35 -18.37
N ARG A 118 -13.29 18.88 -17.17
CA ARG A 118 -13.81 20.17 -16.69
C ARG A 118 -12.74 21.26 -16.69
N ALA A 119 -13.19 22.51 -16.77
CA ALA A 119 -12.33 23.68 -16.96
C ALA A 119 -11.56 24.12 -15.70
N ASP A 120 -12.01 23.77 -14.48
CA ASP A 120 -11.45 24.26 -13.20
C ASP A 120 -10.91 23.12 -12.31
N LEU A 121 -9.73 22.61 -12.67
CA LEU A 121 -9.01 21.54 -11.95
C LEU A 121 -8.83 21.81 -10.45
N LEU A 122 -8.53 23.06 -10.07
CA LEU A 122 -8.31 23.46 -8.67
C LEU A 122 -9.58 23.39 -7.83
N ARG A 123 -10.72 23.76 -8.42
CA ARG A 123 -12.02 23.71 -7.74
C ARG A 123 -12.48 22.27 -7.52
N GLU A 124 -12.20 21.39 -8.46
CA GLU A 124 -12.49 19.96 -8.31
C GLU A 124 -11.64 19.28 -7.27
N ALA A 125 -10.33 19.55 -7.26
CA ALA A 125 -9.45 18.99 -6.25
C ALA A 125 -9.90 19.42 -4.83
N THR A 126 -10.25 20.69 -4.66
CA THR A 126 -10.70 21.23 -3.36
C THR A 126 -12.08 20.69 -2.95
N ASP A 127 -13.05 20.61 -3.86
CA ASP A 127 -14.36 20.01 -3.59
C ASP A 127 -14.22 18.52 -3.21
N LEU A 128 -13.34 17.78 -3.89
CA LEU A 128 -13.07 16.38 -3.62
C LEU A 128 -12.36 16.19 -2.27
N LEU A 129 -11.37 17.02 -1.97
CA LEU A 129 -10.68 17.07 -0.67
C LEU A 129 -11.64 17.35 0.48
N SER A 130 -12.60 18.27 0.29
CA SER A 130 -13.61 18.59 1.31
C SER A 130 -14.60 17.44 1.56
N GLY A 131 -14.82 16.59 0.56
CA GLY A 131 -15.69 15.41 0.67
C GLY A 131 -15.04 14.21 1.37
N ILE A 132 -13.70 14.20 1.51
CA ILE A 132 -12.97 13.11 2.17
C ILE A 132 -13.10 13.25 3.68
N LYS A 133 -13.70 12.25 4.32
CA LYS A 133 -13.69 12.16 5.79
C LYS A 133 -12.29 11.82 6.27
N LEU A 134 -11.70 12.69 7.09
CA LEU A 134 -10.37 12.47 7.68
C LEU A 134 -10.27 11.12 8.40
N ARG A 135 -11.37 10.67 9.02
CA ARG A 135 -11.47 9.35 9.67
C ARG A 135 -11.24 8.19 8.70
N ASP A 136 -11.79 8.27 7.49
CA ASP A 136 -11.66 7.21 6.48
C ASP A 136 -10.22 7.18 5.93
N LEU A 137 -9.64 8.35 5.70
CA LEU A 137 -8.22 8.47 5.32
C LEU A 137 -7.31 7.85 6.40
N LEU A 138 -7.45 8.26 7.66
CA LEU A 138 -6.64 7.74 8.78
C LEU A 138 -6.80 6.23 8.93
N ARG A 139 -8.04 5.71 8.82
CA ARG A 139 -8.31 4.27 8.89
C ARG A 139 -7.59 3.51 7.78
N THR A 140 -7.59 4.04 6.57
CA THR A 140 -6.91 3.43 5.41
C THR A 140 -5.39 3.49 5.56
N LEU A 141 -4.84 4.61 6.03
CA LEU A 141 -3.41 4.74 6.33
C LEU A 141 -3.00 3.66 7.33
N VAL A 142 -3.67 3.59 8.49
CA VAL A 142 -3.40 2.59 9.54
C VAL A 142 -3.51 1.17 8.98
N ARG A 143 -4.54 0.89 8.17
CA ARG A 143 -4.71 -0.41 7.52
C ARG A 143 -3.53 -0.77 6.64
N SER A 144 -3.03 0.15 5.81
CA SER A 144 -1.87 -0.10 4.94
C SER A 144 -0.59 -0.33 5.74
N GLY A 145 -0.36 0.47 6.80
CA GLY A 145 0.76 0.25 7.71
C GLY A 145 0.71 -1.11 8.40
N VAL A 146 -0.46 -1.53 8.90
CA VAL A 146 -0.66 -2.85 9.50
C VAL A 146 -0.42 -3.97 8.48
N PHE A 147 -0.93 -3.82 7.25
CA PHE A 147 -0.75 -4.84 6.21
C PHE A 147 0.72 -5.04 5.89
N LEU A 148 1.45 -3.96 5.61
CA LEU A 148 2.87 -4.05 5.27
C LEU A 148 3.71 -4.53 6.47
N GLY A 149 3.37 -4.10 7.68
CA GLY A 149 3.99 -4.59 8.92
C GLY A 149 3.82 -6.10 9.10
N CYS A 150 2.60 -6.63 8.95
CA CYS A 150 2.29 -8.06 9.06
C CYS A 150 2.95 -8.89 7.96
N ILE A 151 3.02 -8.37 6.73
CA ILE A 151 3.71 -9.02 5.61
C ILE A 151 5.22 -9.09 5.89
N CYS A 152 5.84 -7.96 6.28
CA CYS A 152 7.26 -7.92 6.64
C CYS A 152 7.59 -8.93 7.74
N ALA A 153 6.77 -8.93 8.80
CA ALA A 153 6.79 -9.88 9.89
C ALA A 153 6.81 -11.34 9.37
N TRP A 154 5.77 -11.73 8.64
CA TRP A 154 5.63 -13.07 8.09
C TRP A 154 6.83 -13.47 7.22
N CYS A 155 7.23 -12.59 6.30
CA CYS A 155 8.36 -12.83 5.41
C CYS A 155 9.65 -13.05 6.18
N GLN A 156 9.92 -12.28 7.24
CA GLN A 156 11.14 -12.46 8.04
C GLN A 156 11.14 -13.75 8.85
N TRP A 157 10.00 -14.15 9.41
CA TRP A 157 9.88 -15.41 10.13
C TRP A 157 10.09 -16.62 9.21
N ARG A 158 9.48 -16.59 8.03
CA ARG A 158 9.62 -17.64 7.00
C ARG A 158 11.04 -17.67 6.42
N ALA A 159 11.63 -16.51 6.13
CA ALA A 159 13.02 -16.39 5.68
C ALA A 159 13.99 -17.01 6.68
N LEU A 160 13.86 -16.69 7.97
CA LEU A 160 14.70 -17.24 9.03
C LEU A 160 14.61 -18.78 9.11
N THR A 161 13.41 -19.31 8.94
CA THR A 161 13.16 -20.77 8.94
C THR A 161 13.77 -21.44 7.70
N ALA A 162 13.63 -20.81 6.53
CA ALA A 162 14.16 -21.31 5.27
C ALA A 162 15.70 -21.25 5.21
N LEU A 163 16.31 -20.18 5.73
CA LEU A 163 17.77 -20.05 5.83
C LEU A 163 18.37 -21.14 6.74
N ARG A 164 17.71 -21.45 7.87
CA ARG A 164 18.13 -22.55 8.77
C ARG A 164 18.06 -23.93 8.13
N SER A 165 17.23 -24.11 7.09
CA SER A 165 17.11 -25.37 6.35
C SER A 165 18.01 -25.45 5.12
N GLY A 166 18.91 -24.47 4.91
CA GLY A 166 19.89 -24.51 3.83
C GLY A 166 19.31 -24.31 2.42
N ARG A 167 18.12 -23.73 2.30
CA ARG A 167 17.48 -23.45 0.99
C ARG A 167 18.18 -22.30 0.27
N SER A 168 18.19 -22.33 -1.06
CA SER A 168 18.74 -21.25 -1.88
C SER A 168 17.90 -19.97 -1.76
N GLU A 169 18.57 -18.82 -1.75
CA GLU A 169 17.95 -17.50 -1.57
C GLU A 169 16.91 -17.18 -2.65
N THR A 170 17.17 -17.57 -3.90
CA THR A 170 16.25 -17.36 -5.03
C THR A 170 14.91 -18.07 -4.87
N LEU A 171 14.93 -19.31 -4.37
CA LEU A 171 13.70 -20.06 -4.07
C LEU A 171 12.94 -19.45 -2.90
N ILE A 172 13.66 -18.92 -1.91
CA ILE A 172 13.06 -18.24 -0.75
C ILE A 172 12.31 -17.00 -1.21
N VAL A 173 12.94 -16.14 -2.02
CA VAL A 173 12.32 -14.89 -2.50
C VAL A 173 11.05 -15.19 -3.31
N SER A 174 11.10 -16.15 -4.25
CA SER A 174 9.94 -16.50 -5.08
C SER A 174 8.75 -16.99 -4.23
N ASN A 175 9.00 -17.92 -3.29
CA ASN A 175 7.95 -18.39 -2.39
C ASN A 175 7.40 -17.28 -1.48
N LEU A 176 8.26 -16.40 -0.97
CA LEU A 176 7.84 -15.31 -0.10
C LEU A 176 6.97 -14.28 -0.82
N LEU A 177 7.18 -14.04 -2.13
CA LEU A 177 6.29 -13.18 -2.91
C LEU A 177 4.88 -13.77 -3.00
N ILE A 178 4.77 -15.07 -3.27
CA ILE A 178 3.47 -15.75 -3.36
C ILE A 178 2.80 -15.79 -1.98
N GLU A 179 3.53 -16.20 -0.93
CA GLU A 179 3.03 -16.24 0.44
C GLU A 179 2.62 -14.86 0.96
N GLY A 180 3.38 -13.82 0.60
CA GLY A 180 3.06 -12.45 1.01
C GLY A 180 1.83 -11.90 0.27
N LEU A 181 1.63 -12.25 -1.01
CA LEU A 181 0.42 -11.91 -1.75
C LEU A 181 -0.82 -12.62 -1.15
N THR A 182 -0.72 -13.91 -0.85
CA THR A 182 -1.83 -14.65 -0.22
C THR A 182 -2.15 -14.08 1.16
N LEU A 183 -1.14 -13.71 1.94
CA LEU A 183 -1.32 -13.05 3.23
C LEU A 183 -1.97 -11.66 3.08
N ALA A 184 -1.57 -10.86 2.09
CA ALA A 184 -2.17 -9.55 1.83
C ALA A 184 -3.67 -9.67 1.49
N LEU A 185 -4.04 -10.67 0.69
CA LEU A 185 -5.43 -10.97 0.36
C LEU A 185 -6.21 -11.50 1.57
N ALA A 186 -5.61 -12.38 2.37
CA ALA A 186 -6.21 -12.86 3.62
C ALA A 186 -6.45 -11.72 4.61
N LEU A 187 -5.46 -10.83 4.80
CA LEU A 187 -5.59 -9.63 5.62
C LEU A 187 -6.68 -8.69 5.10
N LYS A 188 -6.83 -8.55 3.77
CA LYS A 188 -7.97 -7.83 3.19
C LYS A 188 -9.29 -8.46 3.60
N LEU A 189 -9.45 -9.76 3.42
CA LEU A 189 -10.67 -10.50 3.74
C LEU A 189 -11.01 -10.38 5.22
N VAL A 190 -10.04 -10.61 6.10
CA VAL A 190 -10.20 -10.44 7.56
C VAL A 190 -10.63 -9.02 7.88
N TRP A 191 -10.03 -8.00 7.27
CA TRP A 191 -10.44 -6.62 7.50
C TRP A 191 -11.87 -6.35 7.02
N VAL A 192 -12.25 -6.83 5.83
CA VAL A 192 -13.63 -6.65 5.34
C VAL A 192 -14.62 -7.39 6.25
N LEU A 193 -14.33 -8.62 6.65
CA LEU A 193 -15.22 -9.43 7.48
C LEU A 193 -15.31 -8.92 8.91
N ALA A 194 -14.18 -8.66 9.58
CA ALA A 194 -14.19 -8.21 10.96
C ALA A 194 -14.63 -6.76 11.08
N PHE A 195 -14.07 -5.85 10.28
CA PHE A 195 -14.21 -4.41 10.51
C PHE A 195 -15.37 -3.75 9.75
N ASN A 196 -15.89 -4.35 8.66
CA ASN A 196 -17.15 -3.87 8.08
C ASN A 196 -18.37 -4.53 8.69
N ALA A 197 -18.27 -5.76 9.23
CA ALA A 197 -19.39 -6.38 9.96
C ALA A 197 -19.59 -5.74 11.34
N LEU A 198 -18.53 -5.33 12.04
CA LEU A 198 -18.63 -4.64 13.34
C LEU A 198 -19.10 -3.18 13.28
N VAL A 199 -19.19 -2.58 12.08
CA VAL A 199 -19.56 -1.16 11.89
C VAL A 199 -20.92 -1.02 11.18
N ARG A 200 -21.62 -2.13 10.94
CA ARG A 200 -23.07 -2.13 10.69
C ARG A 200 -23.82 -2.19 12.00
#